data_AF-A0A163DMT6-F1
#
_entry.id   AF-A0A163DMT6-F1
#
_cell.length_a   1.000
_cell.length_b   1.000
_cell.length_c   1.000
_cell.angle_alpha   90.00
_cell.angle_beta   90.00
_cell.angle_gamma   90.00
#
_symmetry.space_group_name_H-M   'P 1'
#
loop_
_entity.id
_entity.type
_entity.pdbx_description
1 polymer ?
#
loop_
_entity_poly.entity_id
_entity_poly.type
_entity_poly.pdbx_seq_one_letter_code
_entity_poly.pdbx_strand_id
1 'polypeptide(L)'
;RFKPENIILVGLMPGPKEPKTDEINSYLEPLVDDLKQLYVGMRIPTHEFPNGVSVRAALLMVTCDIQATRKTSGFTVHNSTCACYRCSWHGAESRLHAEEGKDGSTLSERHQLEVENGVRWLQLQRLGYFDLVCGTIIDPMHNLFLG
;
A
#
# COMPACT_ATOMS: atom_id res chain seq x y z
N ARG A 1 10.17 0.50 -20.94
CA ARG A 1 9.04 -0.43 -20.62
C ARG A 1 9.63 -1.61 -19.84
N PHE A 2 8.94 -2.12 -18.82
CA PHE A 2 9.43 -3.22 -17.99
C PHE A 2 9.62 -4.49 -18.82
N LYS A 3 10.70 -5.23 -18.55
CA LYS A 3 10.96 -6.54 -19.16
C LYS A 3 10.14 -7.62 -18.44
N PRO A 4 9.44 -8.53 -19.14
CA PRO A 4 8.62 -9.57 -18.49
C PRO A 4 9.38 -10.41 -17.46
N GLU A 5 10.65 -10.71 -17.70
CA GLU A 5 11.52 -11.45 -16.79
C GLU A 5 11.80 -10.74 -15.45
N ASN A 6 11.52 -9.44 -15.36
CA ASN A 6 11.66 -8.63 -14.15
C ASN A 6 10.31 -8.36 -13.46
N ILE A 7 9.23 -9.02 -13.88
CA ILE A 7 7.89 -8.84 -13.33
C ILE A 7 7.49 -10.11 -12.59
N ILE A 8 7.15 -9.95 -11.31
CA ILE A 8 6.66 -11.04 -10.47
C ILE A 8 5.21 -10.73 -10.14
N LEU A 9 4.31 -11.64 -10.51
CA LEU A 9 2.90 -11.56 -10.10
C LEU A 9 2.77 -12.05 -8.66
N VAL A 10 2.43 -11.15 -7.74
CA VAL A 10 2.33 -11.48 -6.31
C VAL A 10 0.89 -11.74 -5.85
N GLY A 11 -0.11 -11.27 -6.59
CA GLY A 11 -1.51 -11.50 -6.24
C GLY A 11 -2.46 -11.18 -7.39
N LEU A 12 -3.61 -11.83 -7.36
CA LEU A 12 -4.70 -11.63 -8.32
C LEU A 12 -6.00 -11.39 -7.54
N MET A 13 -6.62 -10.23 -7.74
CA MET A 13 -7.91 -9.92 -7.15
C MET A 13 -9.02 -10.40 -8.11
N PRO A 14 -10.00 -11.19 -7.64
CA PRO A 14 -11.07 -11.70 -8.48
C PRO A 14 -11.99 -10.57 -8.96
N GLY A 15 -12.29 -10.55 -10.26
CA GLY A 15 -13.38 -9.74 -10.83
C GLY A 15 -14.75 -10.38 -10.59
N PRO A 16 -15.88 -9.73 -10.98
CA PRO A 16 -15.99 -8.66 -11.97
C PRO A 16 -16.07 -7.25 -11.39
N LYS A 17 -16.29 -7.11 -10.07
CA LYS A 17 -16.35 -5.82 -9.39
C LYS A 17 -15.03 -5.53 -8.72
N GLU A 18 -14.66 -4.26 -8.74
CA GLU A 18 -13.48 -3.80 -8.01
C GLU A 18 -13.68 -4.06 -6.51
N PRO A 19 -12.66 -4.58 -5.80
CA PRO A 19 -12.79 -4.90 -4.38
C PRO A 19 -13.16 -3.66 -3.58
N LYS A 20 -14.02 -3.86 -2.57
CA LYS A 20 -14.34 -2.79 -1.63
C LYS A 20 -13.08 -2.39 -0.89
N THR A 21 -13.05 -1.14 -0.43
CA THR A 21 -11.90 -0.57 0.27
C THR A 21 -11.42 -1.54 1.37
N ASP A 22 -12.32 -2.11 2.18
CA ASP A 22 -11.97 -2.98 3.32
C ASP A 22 -11.42 -4.35 2.91
N GLU A 23 -11.86 -4.88 1.77
CA GLU A 23 -11.43 -6.18 1.26
C GLU A 23 -9.99 -6.16 0.76
N ILE A 24 -9.51 -4.99 0.29
CA ILE A 24 -8.14 -4.80 -0.18
C ILE A 24 -7.11 -5.13 0.90
N ASN A 25 -7.43 -4.86 2.18
CA ASN A 25 -6.54 -5.21 3.28
C ASN A 25 -6.32 -6.72 3.37
N SER A 26 -7.35 -7.54 3.17
CA SER A 26 -7.20 -8.99 3.20
C SER A 26 -6.29 -9.51 2.08
N TYR A 27 -6.27 -8.85 0.93
CA TYR A 27 -5.37 -9.20 -0.18
C TYR A 27 -3.93 -8.72 0.04
N LEU A 28 -3.74 -7.57 0.70
CA LEU A 28 -2.41 -7.01 0.95
C LEU A 28 -1.72 -7.63 2.16
N GLU A 29 -2.47 -8.21 3.09
CA GLU A 29 -1.94 -8.85 4.30
C GLU A 29 -0.82 -9.88 4.03
N PRO A 30 -1.01 -10.91 3.17
CA PRO A 30 0.04 -11.88 2.89
C PRO A 30 1.28 -11.24 2.25
N LEU A 31 1.08 -10.31 1.31
CA LEU A 31 2.18 -9.57 0.67
C LEU A 31 3.01 -8.80 1.71
N VAL A 32 2.34 -8.14 2.66
CA VAL A 32 3.01 -7.36 3.69
C VAL A 32 3.77 -8.25 4.67
N ASP A 33 3.23 -9.42 5.02
CA ASP A 33 3.92 -10.39 5.87
C ASP A 33 5.21 -10.89 5.21
N ASP A 34 5.15 -11.23 3.92
CA ASP A 34 6.31 -11.63 3.13
C ASP A 34 7.36 -10.51 3.04
N LEU A 35 6.92 -9.26 2.80
CA LEU A 35 7.82 -8.10 2.76
C LEU A 35 8.50 -7.85 4.11
N LYS A 36 7.80 -8.06 5.23
CA LYS A 36 8.40 -7.94 6.57
C LYS A 36 9.46 -9.01 6.79
N GLN A 37 9.20 -10.25 6.37
CA GLN A 37 10.17 -11.34 6.46
C GLN A 37 11.40 -11.05 5.58
N LEU A 38 11.18 -10.59 4.35
CA LEU A 38 12.23 -10.23 3.41
C LEU A 38 13.07 -9.05 3.90
N TYR A 39 12.49 -8.10 4.64
CA TYR A 39 13.22 -6.97 5.20
C TYR A 39 14.25 -7.41 6.25
N VAL A 40 13.87 -8.34 7.14
CA VAL A 40 14.80 -8.97 8.10
C VAL A 40 15.85 -9.82 7.36
N GLY A 41 15.39 -10.51 6.32
CA GLY A 41 16.17 -11.37 5.45
C GLY A 41 15.83 -12.84 5.65
N MET A 42 15.87 -13.60 4.56
CA MET A 42 15.61 -15.03 4.55
C MET A 42 16.70 -15.78 3.80
N ARG A 43 16.97 -17.02 4.20
CA ARG A 43 17.90 -17.89 3.47
C ARG A 43 17.15 -18.61 2.36
N ILE A 44 17.60 -18.42 1.13
CA ILE A 44 17.03 -19.09 -0.05
C ILE A 44 18.09 -20.05 -0.61
N PRO A 45 17.85 -21.37 -0.63
CA PRO A 45 18.72 -22.33 -1.31
C PRO A 45 18.72 -22.08 -2.81
N THR A 46 19.90 -22.09 -3.43
CA THR A 46 20.04 -22.00 -4.89
C THR A 46 20.84 -23.20 -5.38
N HIS A 47 20.78 -23.47 -6.69
CA HIS A 47 21.52 -24.59 -7.29
C HIS A 47 23.03 -24.51 -7.01
N GLU A 48 23.62 -23.30 -7.08
CA GLU A 48 25.03 -23.08 -6.80
C GLU A 48 25.35 -23.02 -5.29
N PHE A 49 24.37 -22.67 -4.45
CA PHE A 49 24.53 -22.57 -2.99
C PHE A 49 23.44 -23.37 -2.26
N PRO A 50 23.63 -24.69 -2.08
CA PRO A 50 22.66 -25.56 -1.40
C PRO A 50 22.41 -25.17 0.06
N ASN A 51 23.42 -24.58 0.73
CA ASN A 51 23.31 -24.05 2.08
C ASN A 51 22.51 -22.72 2.15
N GLY A 52 22.13 -22.18 0.99
CA GLY A 52 21.34 -20.97 0.82
C GLY A 52 22.12 -19.66 0.95
N VAL A 53 21.59 -18.66 0.26
CA VAL A 53 22.06 -17.29 0.26
C VAL A 53 21.10 -16.44 1.09
N SER A 54 21.63 -15.53 1.89
CA SER A 54 20.80 -14.55 2.61
C SER A 54 20.29 -13.50 1.63
N VAL A 55 18.98 -13.47 1.41
CA VAL A 55 18.32 -12.50 0.53
C VAL A 55 17.50 -11.54 1.39
N ARG A 56 17.61 -10.25 1.07
CA ARG A 56 16.80 -9.19 1.66
C ARG A 56 16.10 -8.42 0.55
N ALA A 57 14.87 -8.00 0.80
CA ALA A 57 14.14 -7.12 -0.09
C ALA A 57 13.36 -6.07 0.72
N ALA A 58 13.14 -4.92 0.11
CA ALA A 58 12.33 -3.85 0.67
C ALA A 58 11.45 -3.26 -0.43
N LEU A 59 10.24 -2.86 -0.05
CA LEU A 59 9.36 -2.11 -0.93
C LEU A 59 9.90 -0.69 -1.10
N LEU A 60 10.21 -0.31 -2.34
CA LEU A 60 10.73 1.03 -2.65
C LEU A 60 9.61 2.03 -2.95
N MET A 61 8.62 1.62 -3.75
CA MET A 61 7.54 2.50 -4.20
C MET A 61 6.31 1.69 -4.63
N VAL A 62 5.15 2.32 -4.53
CA VAL A 62 3.87 1.83 -5.07
C VAL A 62 3.50 2.72 -6.25
N THR A 63 3.52 2.14 -7.45
CA THR A 63 3.08 2.82 -8.68
C THR A 63 1.75 2.27 -9.14
N CYS A 64 0.76 3.14 -9.27
CA CYS A 64 -0.55 2.77 -9.79
C CYS A 64 -1.28 3.99 -10.35
N ASP A 65 -2.39 3.77 -11.05
CA ASP A 65 -3.23 4.87 -11.54
C ASP A 65 -3.88 5.66 -10.37
N ILE A 66 -4.59 6.75 -10.67
CA ILE A 66 -5.18 7.61 -9.64
C ILE A 66 -6.21 6.86 -8.78
N GLN A 67 -7.02 5.96 -9.38
CA GLN A 67 -8.10 5.28 -8.66
C GLN A 67 -7.51 4.23 -7.71
N ALA A 68 -6.57 3.43 -8.21
CA ALA A 68 -5.84 2.44 -7.44
C ALA A 68 -4.94 3.09 -6.37
N THR A 69 -4.34 4.26 -6.66
CA THR A 69 -3.55 5.02 -5.69
C THR A 69 -4.38 5.31 -4.45
N ARG A 70 -5.59 5.86 -4.60
CA ARG A 70 -6.44 6.21 -3.45
C ARG A 70 -6.74 5.00 -2.56
N LYS A 71 -6.96 3.84 -3.17
CA LYS A 71 -7.27 2.59 -2.44
C LYS A 71 -6.05 1.93 -1.79
N THR A 72 -4.88 2.05 -2.41
CA THR A 72 -3.62 1.45 -1.95
C THR A 72 -2.81 2.37 -1.04
N SER A 73 -3.13 3.65 -0.99
CA SER A 73 -2.50 4.64 -0.11
C SER A 73 -3.38 5.08 1.07
N GLY A 74 -4.67 4.74 1.04
CA GLY A 74 -5.59 4.94 2.17
C GLY A 74 -6.11 6.38 2.27
N PHE A 75 -5.87 7.22 1.26
CA PHE A 75 -6.36 8.60 1.24
C PHE A 75 -7.79 8.70 0.72
N THR A 76 -8.57 9.56 1.37
CA THR A 76 -9.99 9.80 1.06
C THR A 76 -10.21 10.59 -0.25
N VAL A 77 -11.42 10.50 -0.81
CA VAL A 77 -11.80 10.95 -2.17
C VAL A 77 -12.04 12.48 -2.26
N HIS A 78 -12.18 13.00 -3.49
CA HIS A 78 -12.42 14.38 -3.99
C HIS A 78 -13.24 15.39 -3.15
N ASN A 79 -13.93 14.97 -2.08
CA ASN A 79 -14.66 15.86 -1.18
C ASN A 79 -14.13 15.80 0.27
N SER A 80 -12.94 15.25 0.47
CA SER A 80 -12.27 15.27 1.77
C SER A 80 -11.59 16.61 2.00
N THR A 81 -11.48 16.98 3.27
CA THR A 81 -10.70 18.12 3.75
C THR A 81 -9.20 18.00 3.42
N CYS A 82 -8.75 16.82 3.00
CA CYS A 82 -7.34 16.47 2.78
C CYS A 82 -7.05 16.00 1.34
N ALA A 83 -7.33 16.85 0.34
CA ALA A 83 -7.16 16.51 -1.08
C ALA A 83 -5.69 16.25 -1.52
N CYS A 84 -4.71 16.67 -0.74
CA CYS A 84 -3.28 16.55 -1.04
C CYS A 84 -2.59 15.61 -0.06
N TYR A 85 -2.29 14.38 -0.49
CA TYR A 85 -1.58 13.41 0.36
C TYR A 85 -0.11 13.79 0.62
N ARG A 86 0.50 14.61 -0.25
CA ARG A 86 1.91 15.04 -0.15
C ARG A 86 2.13 16.29 0.70
N CYS A 87 1.07 16.96 1.13
CA CYS A 87 1.20 18.22 1.82
C CYS A 87 1.66 17.98 3.27
N SER A 88 2.67 18.72 3.71
CA SER A 88 3.42 18.51 4.96
C SER A 88 2.58 18.57 6.23
N TRP A 89 1.41 19.20 6.19
CA TRP A 89 0.44 19.23 7.28
C TRP A 89 -0.31 17.90 7.50
N HIS A 90 -0.47 17.08 6.46
CA HIS A 90 -1.27 15.84 6.54
C HIS A 90 -0.42 14.57 6.47
N GLY A 91 0.84 14.66 5.99
CA GLY A 91 1.70 13.49 5.81
C GLY A 91 2.39 12.99 7.09
N ALA A 92 2.80 13.90 7.98
CA ALA A 92 3.62 13.54 9.15
C ALA A 92 2.89 12.69 10.19
N GLU A 93 1.57 12.88 10.33
CA GLU A 93 0.73 12.17 11.29
C GLU A 93 -0.15 11.10 10.64
N SER A 94 -0.08 10.95 9.30
CA SER A 94 -0.93 10.04 8.53
C SER A 94 -0.90 8.60 9.05
N ARG A 95 0.26 8.14 9.54
CA ARG A 95 0.41 6.81 10.13
C ARG A 95 -0.28 6.69 11.50
N LEU A 96 -0.20 7.73 12.34
CA LEU A 96 -0.83 7.74 13.67
C LEU A 96 -2.35 7.73 13.52
N HIS A 97 -2.88 8.65 12.70
CA HIS A 97 -4.29 8.77 12.39
C HIS A 97 -4.90 7.48 11.81
N ALA A 98 -4.12 6.73 11.03
CA ALA A 98 -4.57 5.46 10.49
C ALA A 98 -4.56 4.32 11.51
N GLU A 99 -3.60 4.29 12.45
CA GLU A 99 -3.62 3.33 13.57
C GLU A 99 -4.79 3.62 14.51
N GLU A 100 -5.09 4.89 14.80
CA GLU A 100 -6.28 5.29 15.56
C GLU A 100 -7.58 4.79 14.89
N GLY A 101 -7.69 4.99 13.57
CA GLY A 101 -8.81 4.47 12.78
C GLY A 101 -8.92 2.94 12.77
N LYS A 102 -7.84 2.20 13.04
CA LYS A 102 -7.85 0.73 13.15
C LYS A 102 -8.29 0.27 14.54
N ASP A 103 -7.81 0.96 15.57
CA ASP A 103 -8.11 0.67 16.98
C ASP A 103 -9.55 1.09 17.37
N GLY A 104 -10.21 1.89 16.53
CA GLY A 104 -11.63 2.20 16.65
C GLY A 104 -12.50 0.95 16.85
N SER A 105 -13.38 1.03 17.85
CA SER A 105 -14.21 -0.05 18.38
C SER A 105 -15.32 -0.49 17.42
N THR A 106 -15.81 0.41 16.59
CA THR A 106 -16.96 0.17 15.70
C THR A 106 -16.69 0.64 14.26
N LEU A 107 -17.33 -0.01 13.28
CA LEU A 107 -17.22 0.40 11.86
C LEU A 107 -17.61 1.88 11.64
N SER A 108 -18.58 2.39 12.40
CA SER A 108 -19.00 3.79 12.32
C SER A 108 -17.92 4.74 12.83
N GLU A 109 -17.26 4.39 13.94
CA GLU A 109 -16.16 5.17 14.51
C GLU A 109 -14.95 5.18 13.58
N ARG A 110 -14.59 4.03 13.00
CA ARG A 110 -13.52 3.95 11.99
C ARG A 110 -13.82 4.81 10.76
N HIS A 111 -15.07 4.79 10.29
CA HIS A 111 -15.48 5.62 9.16
C HIS A 111 -15.43 7.12 9.49
N GLN A 112 -15.84 7.50 10.70
CA GLN A 112 -15.77 8.90 11.16
C GLN A 112 -14.32 9.39 11.23
N LEU A 113 -13.42 8.59 11.81
CA LEU A 113 -11.98 8.87 11.87
C LEU A 113 -11.35 8.93 10.47
N GLU A 114 -11.76 8.05 9.55
CA GLU A 114 -11.31 8.11 8.15
C GLU A 114 -11.72 9.42 7.48
N VAL A 115 -12.95 9.89 7.71
CA VAL A 115 -13.46 11.15 7.17
C VAL A 115 -12.74 12.36 7.79
N GLU A 116 -12.54 12.33 9.11
CA GLU A 116 -11.92 13.42 9.88
C GLU A 116 -10.44 13.57 9.56
N ASN A 117 -9.70 12.46 9.61
CA ASN A 117 -8.25 12.44 9.41
C ASN A 117 -7.86 12.32 7.92
N GLY A 118 -8.83 12.02 7.06
CA GLY A 118 -8.62 11.86 5.63
C GLY A 118 -7.80 10.64 5.23
N VAL A 119 -7.46 9.76 6.18
CA VAL A 119 -6.64 8.56 6.01
C VAL A 119 -7.30 7.34 6.65
N ARG A 120 -7.13 6.19 6.02
CA ARG A 120 -7.59 4.90 6.48
C ARG A 120 -6.44 3.94 6.73
N TRP A 121 -6.64 3.02 7.67
CA TRP A 121 -5.74 1.90 7.89
C TRP A 121 -5.55 1.02 6.65
N LEU A 122 -4.28 0.76 6.33
CA LEU A 122 -3.87 -0.19 5.31
C LEU A 122 -2.78 -1.13 5.82
N GLN A 123 -2.80 -2.37 5.35
CA GLN A 123 -1.76 -3.35 5.69
C GLN A 123 -0.34 -2.84 5.39
N LEU A 124 -0.16 -2.05 4.32
CA LEU A 124 1.14 -1.46 3.96
C LEU A 124 1.73 -0.55 5.06
N GLN A 125 0.90 0.02 5.95
CA GLN A 125 1.37 0.83 7.08
C GLN A 125 2.11 0.01 8.14
N ARG A 126 1.94 -1.33 8.15
CA ARG A 126 2.73 -2.24 9.01
C ARG A 126 4.22 -2.27 8.64
N LEU A 127 4.61 -1.80 7.45
CA LEU A 127 6.00 -1.71 7.03
C LEU A 127 6.64 -0.48 7.68
N GLY A 128 7.29 -0.64 8.83
CA GLY A 128 7.89 0.46 9.59
C GLY A 128 8.93 1.30 8.81
N TYR A 129 9.56 0.73 7.79
CA TYR A 129 10.55 1.40 6.94
C TYR A 129 9.93 2.14 5.74
N PHE A 130 8.63 1.93 5.46
CA PHE A 130 7.98 2.45 4.25
C PHE A 130 7.02 3.58 4.60
N ASP A 131 7.23 4.72 3.97
CA ASP A 131 6.32 5.85 4.04
C ASP A 131 5.38 5.82 2.83
N LEU A 132 4.08 5.59 3.06
CA LEU A 132 3.06 5.59 1.99
C LEU A 132 2.85 6.97 1.36
N VAL A 133 3.06 8.05 2.11
CA VAL A 133 2.92 9.41 1.59
C VAL A 133 3.99 9.69 0.54
N CYS A 134 5.24 9.35 0.85
CA CYS A 134 6.37 9.56 -0.06
C CYS A 134 6.53 8.43 -1.10
N GLY A 135 6.21 7.20 -0.71
CA GLY A 135 6.43 6.00 -1.49
C GLY A 135 5.37 5.72 -2.55
N THR A 136 4.21 6.38 -2.50
CA THR A 136 3.20 6.26 -3.54
C THR A 136 3.42 7.28 -4.66
N ILE A 137 3.51 6.77 -5.89
CA ILE A 137 3.68 7.56 -7.10
C ILE A 137 2.50 7.28 -8.04
N ILE A 138 1.81 8.34 -8.43
CA ILE A 138 0.75 8.25 -9.43
C ILE A 138 1.42 8.01 -10.79
N ASP A 139 1.09 6.89 -11.41
CA ASP A 139 1.54 6.61 -12.77
C ASP A 139 0.71 7.43 -13.78
N PRO A 140 1.31 8.43 -14.47
CA PRO A 140 0.59 9.23 -15.45
C PRO A 140 0.26 8.46 -16.72
N MET A 141 0.77 7.22 -16.88
CA MET A 141 0.57 6.41 -18.08
C MET A 141 -0.91 6.23 -18.46
N HIS A 142 -1.86 6.29 -17.52
CA HIS A 142 -3.29 6.23 -17.85
C HIS A 142 -3.92 7.60 -18.16
N ASN A 143 -3.37 8.70 -17.66
CA ASN A 143 -3.92 10.04 -17.86
C ASN A 143 -3.42 10.71 -19.15
N LEU A 144 -2.30 10.26 -19.71
CA LEU A 144 -1.71 10.84 -20.92
C LEU A 144 -2.29 10.26 -22.22
N PHE A 145 -2.89 9.07 -22.18
CA PHE A 145 -3.37 8.33 -23.36
C PHE A 145 -4.90 8.24 -23.47
N LEU A 146 -5.65 8.85 -22.55
CA LEU A 146 -7.11 8.98 -22.60
C LEU A 146 -7.49 10.48 -22.58
N GLY A 147 -7.04 11.20 -23.61
CA GLY A 147 -7.63 12.48 -24.00
C GLY A 147 -8.96 12.27 -24.72
#